data_AF-A0A2K2V686-F1
#
_entry.id   AF-A0A2K2V686-F1
#
_cell.length_a   1.000
_cell.length_b   1.000
_cell.length_c   1.000
_cell.angle_alpha   90.00
_cell.angle_beta   90.00
_cell.angle_gamma   90.00
#
_symmetry.space_group_name_H-M   'P 1'
#
loop_
_entity.id
_entity.type
_entity.pdbx_description
1 polymer ?
#
loop_
_entity_poly.entity_id
_entity_poly.type
_entity_poly.pdbx_seq_one_letter_code
_entity_poly.pdbx_strand_id
1 'polypeptide(L)'
;MAARVGVPMTERILEFLDQKSPGLRSSVWKIYYPMRDNEPIEVSVKPGSLQGGTMELLFENKKLLVFEENLPPERPERGPRGGSY
;
A
#
# COMPACT_ATOMS: atom_id res chain seq x y z
N MET A 1 15.18 15.78 -17.46
CA MET A 1 14.44 15.54 -16.20
C MET A 1 15.35 14.74 -15.28
N ALA A 2 15.80 15.32 -14.17
CA ALA A 2 16.71 14.65 -13.24
C ALA A 2 15.93 13.60 -12.46
N ALA A 3 16.01 12.33 -12.87
CA ALA A 3 15.65 11.24 -11.99
C ALA A 3 16.54 11.38 -10.75
N ARG A 4 15.95 11.62 -9.58
CA ARG A 4 16.68 11.73 -8.31
C ARG A 4 17.32 10.37 -8.03
N VAL A 5 18.58 10.22 -8.42
CA VAL A 5 19.35 8.98 -8.27
C VAL A 5 19.49 8.69 -6.77
N GLY A 6 18.97 7.55 -6.32
CA GLY A 6 19.09 7.08 -4.93
C GLY A 6 17.81 7.13 -4.09
N VAL A 7 16.69 7.65 -4.60
CA VAL A 7 15.42 7.59 -3.86
C VAL A 7 14.78 6.20 -4.03
N PRO A 8 14.46 5.48 -2.93
CA PRO A 8 13.80 4.18 -3.02
C PRO A 8 12.51 4.24 -3.82
N MET A 9 12.21 3.21 -4.61
CA MET A 9 10.99 3.14 -5.42
C MET A 9 9.72 3.36 -4.57
N THR A 10 9.73 2.86 -3.33
CA THR A 10 8.69 3.11 -2.32
C THR A 10 8.41 4.59 -2.13
N GLU A 11 9.43 5.40 -1.84
CA GLU A 11 9.27 6.83 -1.60
C GLU A 11 8.71 7.54 -2.83
N ARG A 12 9.16 7.14 -4.03
CA ARG A 12 8.67 7.71 -5.30
C ARG A 12 7.20 7.38 -5.55
N ILE A 13 6.79 6.15 -5.21
CA ILE A 13 5.39 5.73 -5.26
C ILE A 13 4.57 6.55 -4.25
N LEU A 14 5.04 6.71 -3.02
CA LEU A 14 4.35 7.51 -2.00
C LEU A 14 4.20 8.97 -2.43
N GLU A 15 5.24 9.60 -2.96
CA GLU A 15 5.18 10.94 -3.53
C GLU A 15 4.18 11.02 -4.69
N PHE A 16 4.17 10.04 -5.59
CA PHE A 16 3.24 9.99 -6.71
C PHE A 16 1.78 9.84 -6.26
N LEU A 17 1.52 9.01 -5.25
CA LEU A 17 0.19 8.84 -4.66
C LEU A 17 -0.29 10.13 -4.01
N ASP A 18 0.59 10.83 -3.29
CA ASP A 18 0.28 12.12 -2.67
C ASP A 18 -0.02 13.21 -3.71
N GLN A 19 0.67 13.20 -4.85
CA GLN A 19 0.38 14.11 -5.97
C GLN A 19 -0.98 13.84 -6.62
N LYS A 20 -1.44 12.58 -6.66
CA LYS A 20 -2.74 12.20 -7.22
C LYS A 20 -3.89 12.43 -6.25
N SER A 21 -3.66 12.14 -4.98
CA SER A 21 -4.63 12.31 -3.91
C SER A 21 -3.89 12.80 -2.66
N PRO A 22 -3.99 14.11 -2.34
CA PRO A 22 -3.29 14.70 -1.21
C PRO A 22 -3.62 13.98 0.09
N GLY A 23 -2.60 13.53 0.82
CA GLY A 23 -2.72 12.81 2.08
C GLY A 23 -2.79 11.29 1.94
N LEU A 24 -2.94 10.74 0.73
CA LEU A 24 -3.05 9.30 0.50
C LEU A 24 -1.80 8.53 0.95
N ARG A 25 -0.62 9.15 0.87
CA ARG A 25 0.65 8.55 1.35
C ARG A 25 0.58 8.10 2.81
N SER A 26 -0.15 8.85 3.66
CA SER A 26 -0.30 8.57 5.09
C SER A 26 -1.31 7.45 5.39
N SER A 27 -2.06 7.06 4.37
CA SER A 27 -3.01 5.95 4.41
C SER A 27 -2.42 4.65 3.85
N VAL A 28 -1.25 4.67 3.23
CA VAL A 28 -0.61 3.45 2.71
C VAL A 28 -0.15 2.58 3.87
N TRP A 29 -0.55 1.30 3.85
CA TRP A 29 -0.14 0.28 4.81
C TRP A 29 0.97 -0.60 4.27
N LYS A 30 0.82 -1.07 3.04
CA LYS A 30 1.79 -1.95 2.40
C LYS A 30 1.83 -1.69 0.91
N ILE A 31 3.00 -1.94 0.34
CA ILE A 31 3.24 -1.94 -1.10
C ILE A 31 3.81 -3.30 -1.43
N TYR A 32 3.10 -4.05 -2.27
CA TYR A 32 3.53 -5.35 -2.76
C TYR A 32 4.14 -5.19 -4.15
N TYR A 33 5.42 -5.54 -4.24
CA TYR A 33 6.16 -5.55 -5.49
C TYR A 33 6.05 -6.93 -6.13
N PRO A 34 5.38 -7.05 -7.29
CA PRO A 34 5.23 -8.34 -7.94
C PRO A 34 6.58 -8.85 -8.43
N MET A 35 6.69 -10.17 -8.53
CA MET A 35 7.88 -10.81 -9.11
C MET A 35 7.91 -10.72 -10.64
N ARG A 36 6.76 -10.52 -11.29
CA ARG A 36 6.62 -10.44 -12.75
C ARG A 36 6.39 -9.01 -13.19
N ASP A 37 7.10 -8.56 -14.21
CA ASP A 37 6.98 -7.18 -14.72
C ASP A 37 5.61 -6.85 -15.35
N ASN A 38 4.84 -7.87 -15.75
CA ASN A 38 3.50 -7.70 -16.31
C ASN A 38 2.41 -7.58 -15.24
N GLU A 39 2.73 -7.87 -13.98
CA GLU A 39 1.79 -7.75 -12.86
C GLU A 39 1.85 -6.32 -12.29
N PRO A 40 0.71 -5.77 -11.80
CA PRO A 40 0.70 -4.45 -11.20
C PRO A 40 1.40 -4.45 -9.84
N ILE A 41 2.00 -3.33 -9.49
CA ILE A 41 2.41 -3.02 -8.11
C ILE A 41 1.13 -2.78 -7.32
N GLU A 42 0.93 -3.54 -6.27
CA GLU A 42 -0.26 -3.46 -5.43
C GLU A 42 0.01 -2.56 -4.22
N VAL A 43 -0.88 -1.61 -3.95
CA VAL A 43 -0.79 -0.69 -2.83
C VAL A 43 -2.05 -0.80 -2.00
N SER A 44 -1.90 -1.23 -0.76
CA SER A 44 -3.01 -1.32 0.17
C SER A 44 -3.08 -0.07 1.03
N VAL A 45 -4.26 0.52 1.09
CA VAL A 45 -4.53 1.72 1.89
C VAL A 45 -5.57 1.45 2.97
N LYS A 46 -5.60 2.31 3.99
CA LYS A 46 -6.61 2.32 5.04
C LYS A 46 -8.03 2.33 4.44
N PRO A 47 -8.97 1.56 5.02
CA PRO A 47 -10.39 1.67 4.70
C PRO A 47 -10.89 3.11 4.78
N GLY A 48 -11.74 3.52 3.83
CA GLY A 48 -12.26 4.88 3.71
C GLY A 48 -11.33 5.89 3.02
N SER A 49 -10.13 5.49 2.59
CA SER A 49 -9.21 6.38 1.85
C SER A 49 -9.60 6.57 0.38
N LEU A 50 -10.29 5.59 -0.21
CA LEU A 50 -10.76 5.57 -1.59
C LEU A 50 -12.29 5.43 -1.67
N GLN A 51 -13.00 5.57 -0.55
CA GLN A 51 -14.45 5.40 -0.42
C GLN A 51 -14.94 4.04 -0.96
N GLY A 52 -14.16 2.97 -0.73
CA GLY A 52 -14.45 1.62 -1.23
C GLY A 52 -14.10 1.40 -2.70
N GLY A 53 -13.49 2.40 -3.36
CA GLY A 53 -13.01 2.31 -4.73
C GLY A 53 -11.63 1.65 -4.86
N THR A 54 -11.31 1.25 -6.09
CA THR A 54 -9.95 0.86 -6.50
C THR A 54 -9.44 1.90 -7.49
N MET A 55 -8.18 2.28 -7.37
CA MET A 55 -7.53 3.26 -8.24
C MET A 55 -6.42 2.57 -9.03
N GLU A 56 -6.57 2.53 -10.36
CA GLU A 56 -5.53 2.06 -11.27
C GLU A 56 -4.74 3.26 -11.82
N LEU A 57 -3.42 3.20 -11.66
CA LEU A 57 -2.51 4.25 -12.10
C LEU A 57 -1.39 3.67 -12.95
N LEU A 58 -0.77 4.52 -13.77
CA LEU A 58 0.47 4.19 -14.48
C LEU A 58 1.62 4.99 -13.86
N PHE A 59 2.63 4.28 -13.37
CA PHE A 59 3.82 4.85 -12.74
C PHE A 59 5.07 4.24 -13.39
N GLU A 60 5.89 5.05 -14.04
CA GLU A 60 7.14 4.60 -14.68
C GLU A 60 6.96 3.36 -15.61
N ASN A 61 5.91 3.38 -16.44
CA ASN A 61 5.49 2.26 -17.30
C ASN A 61 5.07 0.97 -16.57
N LYS A 62 4.93 1.00 -15.24
CA LYS A 62 4.33 -0.07 -14.44
C LYS A 62 2.91 0.31 -14.04
N LYS A 63 2.03 -0.68 -14.00
CA LYS A 63 0.67 -0.49 -13.45
C LYS A 63 0.77 -0.46 -11.93
N LEU A 64 0.08 0.48 -11.31
CA LEU A 64 -0.14 0.57 -9.87
C LEU A 64 -1.62 0.32 -9.59
N LEU A 65 -1.91 -0.63 -8.72
CA LEU A 65 -3.27 -0.94 -8.27
C LEU A 65 -3.39 -0.55 -6.80
N VAL A 66 -4.12 0.52 -6.52
CA VAL A 66 -4.36 1.01 -5.16
C VAL A 66 -5.75 0.59 -4.72
N PHE A 67 -5.84 -0.15 -3.62
CA PHE A 67 -7.11 -0.63 -3.09
C PHE A 67 -7.17 -0.51 -1.57
N GLU A 68 -8.39 -0.40 -1.06
CA GLU A 68 -8.62 -0.46 0.39
C GLU A 68 -8.46 -1.90 0.87
N GLU A 69 -7.53 -2.12 1.80
CA GLU A 69 -7.45 -3.40 2.47
C GLU A 69 -8.32 -3.37 3.72
N ASN A 70 -9.37 -4.19 3.73
CA ASN A 70 -10.08 -4.49 4.97
C ASN A 70 -9.24 -5.51 5.73
N LEU A 71 -8.30 -5.02 6.57
CA LEU A 71 -7.67 -5.90 7.55
C LEU A 71 -8.79 -6.51 8.41
N PRO A 72 -8.90 -7.85 8.51
CA PRO A 72 -9.75 -8.42 9.52
C PRO A 72 -9.30 -7.89 10.89
N PRO A 73 -10.21 -7.64 11.84
CA PRO A 73 -9.81 -7.23 13.18
C PRO A 73 -8.79 -8.25 13.67
N GLU A 74 -7.61 -7.77 14.12
CA GLU A 74 -6.61 -8.60 14.75
C GLU A 74 -7.34 -9.48 15.77
N ARG A 75 -7.34 -10.81 15.56
CA ARG A 75 -7.87 -11.71 16.59
C ARG A 75 -7.10 -11.36 17.86
N PRO A 76 -7.78 -11.05 18.98
CA PRO A 76 -7.06 -10.78 20.22
C PRO A 76 -6.11 -11.94 20.45
N GLU A 77 -4.82 -11.62 20.62
CA GLU A 77 -3.79 -12.59 20.97
C GLU A 77 -4.38 -13.50 22.05
N ARG A 78 -4.37 -14.81 21.81
CA ARG A 78 -4.82 -15.79 22.80
C ARG A 78 -4.12 -15.43 24.11
N GLY A 79 -4.92 -14.99 25.08
CA GLY A 79 -4.46 -14.73 26.45
C GLY A 79 -3.62 -15.90 26.94
N PRO A 80 -2.66 -15.63 27.86
CA PRO A 80 -1.65 -16.60 28.22
C PRO A 80 -2.33 -17.90 28.62
N ARG A 81 -1.82 -19.01 28.07
CA ARG A 81 -2.15 -20.36 28.54
C ARG A 81 -1.87 -20.38 30.04
N GLY A 82 -2.92 -20.17 30.84
CA GLY A 82 -2.93 -20.45 32.26
C GLY A 82 -2.79 -21.96 32.43
N GLY A 83 -1.56 -22.45 32.33
CA GLY A 83 -1.17 -23.70 32.95
C GLY A 83 -1.01 -23.42 34.43
N SER A 84 -1.85 -24.03 35.27
CA SER A 84 -1.61 -24.17 36.70
C SER A 84 -2.50 -25.28 37.24
N TYR A 85 -1.80 -26.40 37.54
CA TYR A 85 -2.02 -27.44 38.56
C TYR A 85 -3.41 -28.07 38.72
#